data_AF-A0A087QY10-F1
#
_entry.id   AF-A0A087QY10-F1
#
_cell.length_a   1.000
_cell.length_b   1.000
_cell.length_c   1.000
_cell.angle_alpha   90.00
_cell.angle_beta   90.00
_cell.angle_gamma   90.00
#
_symmetry.space_group_name_H-M   'P 1'
#
loop_
_entity.id
_entity.type
_entity.pdbx_description
1 polymer ?
#
loop_
_entity_poly.entity_id
_entity_poly.type
_entity_poly.pdbx_seq_one_letter_code
_entity_poly.pdbx_strand_id
1 'polypeptide(L)' 'VACLGFGRKGHAVGDIPGVRFRVVKLANVSLLALYKGKKER' A
#
# COMPACT_ATOMS: atom_id res chain seq x y z
N VAL A 1 7.42 4.68 -5.83
CA VAL A 1 6.36 4.21 -4.90
C VAL A 1 6.24 2.71 -5.07
N ALA A 2 6.25 1.93 -3.99
CA ALA A 2 6.16 0.47 -4.06
C ALA A 2 4.72 0.00 -3.73
N CYS A 3 4.15 -0.80 -4.62
CA CYS A 3 2.82 -1.39 -4.50
C CYS A 3 2.93 -2.91 -4.27
N LEU A 4 2.11 -3.47 -3.39
CA LEU A 4 1.91 -4.91 -3.27
C LEU A 4 0.49 -5.29 -3.66
N GLY A 5 0.33 -6.47 -4.26
CA GLY A 5 -0.99 -7.06 -4.46
C GLY A 5 -1.63 -7.42 -3.11
N PHE A 6 -2.96 -7.42 -3.05
CA PHE A 6 -3.69 -7.81 -1.83
C PHE A 6 -3.64 -9.31 -1.48
N GLY A 7 -2.81 -10.11 -2.16
CA GLY A 7 -2.67 -11.56 -1.89
C GLY A 7 -3.81 -12.43 -2.41
N ARG A 8 -4.81 -11.88 -3.10
CA ARG A 8 -5.94 -12.64 -3.66
C ARG A 8 -5.77 -13.03 -5.15
N LYS A 9 -4.56 -13.39 -5.56
CA LYS A 9 -4.24 -13.78 -6.97
C LYS A 9 -4.79 -12.79 -8.02
N GLY A 10 -4.76 -11.49 -7.73
CA GLY A 10 -5.24 -10.45 -8.65
C GLY A 10 -6.76 -10.17 -8.59
N HIS A 11 -7.49 -10.78 -7.66
CA HIS A 11 -8.87 -10.38 -7.36
C HIS A 11 -8.90 -9.09 -6.52
N ALA A 12 -9.93 -8.27 -6.73
CA ALA A 12 -10.15 -7.08 -5.91
C ALA A 12 -10.41 -7.47 -4.45
N VAL A 13 -9.99 -6.63 -3.50
CA VAL A 13 -10.26 -6.85 -2.08
C VAL A 13 -11.29 -5.86 -1.58
N GLY A 14 -12.35 -6.39 -0.97
CA GLY A 14 -13.48 -5.61 -0.44
C GLY A 14 -14.46 -5.17 -1.52
N ASP A 15 -15.22 -4.13 -1.22
CA ASP A 15 -16.27 -3.57 -2.07
C ASP A 15 -15.77 -2.62 -3.16
N ILE A 16 -14.45 -2.47 -3.31
CA ILE A 16 -13.87 -1.55 -4.30
C ILE A 16 -13.53 -2.33 -5.58
N PRO A 17 -14.38 -2.26 -6.62
CA PRO A 17 -14.08 -2.92 -7.88
C PRO A 17 -12.84 -2.30 -8.53
N GLY A 18 -11.96 -3.13 -9.08
CA GLY A 18 -10.75 -2.70 -9.80
C GLY A 18 -9.51 -2.45 -8.94
N VAL A 19 -9.64 -2.32 -7.61
CA VAL A 19 -8.49 -2.09 -6.72
C VAL A 19 -7.85 -3.42 -6.29
N ARG A 20 -6.74 -3.76 -6.97
CA ARG A 20 -6.01 -5.04 -6.81
C ARG A 20 -4.67 -4.90 -6.10
N PHE A 21 -4.21 -3.66 -5.91
CA PHE A 21 -2.92 -3.35 -5.31
C PHE A 21 -3.06 -2.26 -4.25
N ARG A 22 -2.26 -2.37 -3.18
CA ARG A 22 -2.13 -1.34 -2.14
C ARG A 22 -0.74 -0.71 -2.19
N VAL A 23 -0.65 0.54 -1.77
CA VAL A 23 0.63 1.25 -1.60
C VAL A 23 1.25 0.88 -0.26
N VAL A 24 2.55 0.52 -0.26
CA VAL A 24 3.23 0.05 0.96
C VAL A 24 4.39 0.95 1.37
N LYS A 25 5.13 1.50 0.40
CA LYS A 25 6.27 2.39 0.65
C LYS A 25 6.29 3.56 -0.34
N LEU A 26 6.67 4.73 0.14
CA LEU A 26 6.96 5.92 -0.66
C LEU A 26 8.36 6.44 -0.30
N ALA A 27 9.15 6.83 -1.30
CA ALA A 27 10.47 7.44 -1.10
C ALA A 27 11.37 6.69 -0.07
N ASN A 28 11.52 5.36 -0.22
CA ASN A 28 12.27 4.49 0.70
C ASN A 28 11.76 4.39 2.14
N VAL A 29 10.68 5.10 2.49
CA VAL A 29 10.03 5.05 3.79
C VAL A 29 8.73 4.24 3.69
N SER A 30 8.44 3.43 4.71
CA SER A 30 7.15 2.72 4.77
C SER A 30 6.01 3.69 5.03
N LEU A 31 4.88 3.47 4.37
CA LEU A 31 3.68 4.30 4.56
C LEU A 31 3.25 4.32 6.04
N LEU A 32 3.42 3.19 6.74
CA LEU A 32 3.16 3.09 8.19
C LEU A 32 4.09 3.98 9.03
N ALA A 33 5.34 4.18 8.62
CA ALA A 33 6.27 5.05 9.33
C ALA A 33 5.91 6.53 9.12
N LEU A 34 5.49 6.90 7.90
CA LEU A 34 4.95 8.24 7.61
C LEU A 34 3.64 8.49 8.40
N TYR A 35 2.71 7.53 8.40
CA TYR A 35 1.44 7.65 9.11
C TYR A 35 1.61 7.80 10.62
N LYS A 36 2.59 7.11 11.21
CA LYS A 36 2.92 7.21 12.64
C LYS A 36 3.88 8.36 12.95
N GLY A 37 4.25 9.19 11.97
CA GLY A 37 5.18 10.32 12.14
C GLY A 37 6.59 9.92 12.56
N LYS A 38 6.99 8.66 12.36
CA LYS A 38 8.29 8.14 12.82
C LYS A 38 9.46 8.52 11.92
N LYS A 39 9.18 8.91 10.68
CA LYS A 39 10.14 9.36 9.69
C LYS A 39 9.47 10.46 8.87
N GLU A 40 10.19 11.53 8.61
CA GLU A 40 9.81 12.53 7.61
C GLU A 40 10.33 12.10 6.24
N ARG A 41 9.75 12.65 5.18
CA ARG A 41 9.94 12.20 3.80
C ARG A 41 11.32 12.53 3.25
#